data_AF-A0A1B9ACN4-F1
#
_entry.id   AF-A0A1B9ACN4-F1
#
_cell.length_a   1.000
_cell.length_b   1.000
_cell.length_c   1.000
_cell.angle_alpha   90.00
_cell.angle_beta   90.00
_cell.angle_gamma   90.00
#
_symmetry.space_group_name_H-M   'P 1'
#
loop_
_entity.id
_entity.type
_entity.pdbx_description
1 polymer ?
#
loop_
_entity_poly.entity_id
_entity_poly.type
_entity_poly.pdbx_seq_one_letter_code
_entity_poly.pdbx_strand_id
1 'polypeptide(L)' 'MTEEERIDRAMKRAEASLAIDGFIITDEHRKLVRSRLQGSISEEEFLKKVLKYVKGKHTE' A
#
# COMPACT_ATOMS: atom_id res chain seq x y z
N MET A 1 13.57 8.36 16.67
CA MET A 1 12.87 7.91 15.46
C MET A 1 12.17 6.60 15.75
N THR A 2 10.84 6.61 15.77
CA THR A 2 9.98 5.45 16.08
C THR A 2 9.85 4.52 14.88
N GLU A 3 9.29 3.32 15.09
CA GLU A 3 9.02 2.37 14.00
C GLU A 3 7.98 2.92 13.02
N GLU A 4 6.97 3.63 13.53
CA GLU A 4 5.96 4.29 12.71
C GLU A 4 6.56 5.37 11.79
N GLU A 5 7.49 6.17 12.31
CA GLU A 5 8.22 7.17 11.53
C GLU A 5 9.13 6.53 10.46
N ARG A 6 9.70 5.35 10.75
CA ARG A 6 10.49 4.57 9.77
C ARG A 6 9.62 4.09 8.62
N ILE A 7 8.46 3.50 8.93
CA ILE A 7 7.48 3.01 7.95
C ILE A 7 6.98 4.17 7.09
N ASP A 8 6.56 5.29 7.69
CA ASP A 8 6.05 6.44 6.94
C ASP A 8 7.12 7.03 5.99
N ARG A 9 8.37 7.13 6.44
CA ARG A 9 9.47 7.60 5.59
C ARG A 9 9.77 6.63 4.44
N ALA A 10 9.75 5.32 4.69
CA ALA A 10 9.96 4.32 3.66
C ALA A 10 8.84 4.37 2.61
N MET A 11 7.58 4.48 3.06
CA MET A 11 6.42 4.61 2.18
C MET A 11 6.48 5.88 1.34
N LYS A 12 6.77 7.05 1.93
CA LYS A 12 6.91 8.32 1.19
C LYS A 12 7.98 8.25 0.10
N ARG A 13 9.10 7.57 0.37
CA ARG A 13 10.16 7.37 -0.64
C ARG A 13 9.69 6.47 -1.79
N ALA A 14 9.01 5.37 -1.47
CA ALA A 14 8.45 4.48 -2.47
C ALA A 14 7.35 5.18 -3.31
N GLU A 15 6.46 5.93 -2.67
CA GLU A 15 5.43 6.74 -3.33
C GLU A 15 6.06 7.75 -4.30
N ALA A 16 7.09 8.48 -3.88
CA ALA A 16 7.79 9.43 -4.74
C ALA A 16 8.46 8.74 -5.95
N SER A 17 9.10 7.58 -5.74
CA SER A 17 9.70 6.80 -6.83
C SER A 17 8.66 6.36 -7.86
N LEU A 18 7.53 5.82 -7.39
CA LEU A 18 6.45 5.35 -8.25
C LEU A 18 5.76 6.51 -8.98
N ALA A 19 5.67 7.68 -8.36
CA ALA A 19 5.12 8.88 -8.99
C ALA A 19 5.98 9.37 -10.17
N ILE A 20 7.31 9.22 -10.11
CA ILE A 20 8.21 9.54 -11.24
C ILE A 20 7.87 8.66 -12.45
N ASP A 21 7.53 7.40 -12.20
CA ASP A 21 7.12 6.43 -13.23
C ASP A 21 5.64 6.58 -13.65
N GLY A 22 4.94 7.61 -13.15
CA GLY A 22 3.54 7.90 -13.48
C GLY A 22 2.51 7.08 -12.71
N PHE A 23 2.92 6.30 -11.72
CA PHE A 23 1.99 5.54 -10.86
C PHE A 23 1.50 6.39 -9.68
N ILE A 24 0.18 6.47 -9.53
CA ILE A 24 -0.46 7.19 -8.41
C ILE A 24 -0.80 6.20 -7.29
N ILE A 25 -0.21 6.41 -6.12
CA ILE A 25 -0.57 5.70 -4.89
C ILE A 25 -1.72 6.43 -4.21
N THR A 26 -2.87 5.80 -4.14
CA THR A 26 -4.06 6.33 -3.45
C THR A 26 -3.98 6.09 -1.95
N ASP A 27 -4.82 6.79 -1.18
CA ASP A 27 -4.93 6.57 0.27
C ASP A 27 -5.32 5.13 0.63
N GLU A 28 -6.09 4.45 -0.22
CA GLU A 28 -6.45 3.05 -0.04
C GLU A 28 -5.24 2.13 -0.20
N HIS A 29 -4.40 2.36 -1.22
CA HIS A 29 -3.14 1.64 -1.39
C HIS A 29 -2.24 1.87 -0.17
N ARG A 30 -2.11 3.14 0.27
CA ARG A 30 -1.32 3.54 1.44
C ARG A 30 -1.75 2.78 2.68
N LYS A 31 -3.06 2.77 2.99
CA LYS A 31 -3.63 2.05 4.13
C LYS A 31 -3.32 0.56 4.08
N LEU A 32 -3.51 -0.07 2.92
CA LEU A 32 -3.32 -1.52 2.76
C LEU A 32 -1.87 -1.94 2.97
N VAL A 33 -0.91 -1.22 2.37
CA VAL A 33 0.53 -1.48 2.56
C VAL A 33 0.94 -1.23 4.01
N ARG A 34 0.47 -0.14 4.61
CA ARG A 34 0.75 0.18 6.01
C ARG A 34 0.29 -0.94 6.96
N SER A 35 -0.92 -1.46 6.78
CA SER A 35 -1.43 -2.58 7.59
C SER A 35 -0.57 -3.84 7.47
N ARG A 36 -0.01 -4.13 6.29
CA ARG A 36 0.89 -5.27 6.08
C ARG A 36 2.25 -5.06 6.76
N LEU A 37 2.80 -3.85 6.70
CA LEU A 37 4.07 -3.49 7.33
C LEU A 37 3.98 -3.47 8.86
N GLN A 38 2.83 -3.08 9.40
CA GLN A 38 2.56 -3.08 10.85
C GLN A 38 2.19 -4.48 11.38
N GLY A 39 2.07 -5.49 10.51
CA GLY A 39 1.68 -6.85 10.90
C GLY A 39 0.20 -6.99 11.28
N SER A 40 -0.63 -5.97 11.03
CA SER A 40 -2.07 -6.01 11.32
C SER A 40 -2.84 -6.94 10.38
N ILE A 41 -2.28 -7.25 9.21
CA ILE A 41 -2.82 -8.23 8.26
C ILE A 41 -1.71 -9.18 7.81
N SER A 42 -2.06 -10.42 7.52
CA SER A 42 -1.14 -11.40 6.95
C SER A 42 -0.86 -11.08 5.48
N GLU A 43 0.16 -11.74 4.93
CA GLU A 43 0.46 -11.67 3.50
C GLU A 43 -0.68 -12.21 2.63
N GLU A 44 -1.27 -13.34 3.03
CA GLU A 44 -2.41 -13.90 2.33
C GLU A 44 -3.61 -12.95 2.33
N GLU A 45 -3.86 -12.27 3.45
CA GLU A 45 -4.96 -11.30 3.55
C GLU A 45 -4.67 -10.05 2.70
N PHE A 46 -3.41 -9.58 2.69
CA PHE A 46 -2.96 -8.51 1.81
C PHE A 46 -3.21 -8.86 0.34
N LEU A 47 -2.76 -10.04 -0.11
CA LEU A 47 -2.96 -10.51 -1.50
C LEU A 47 -4.44 -10.64 -1.85
N LYS A 48 -5.27 -11.17 -0.94
CA LYS A 48 -6.73 -11.25 -1.13
C LYS A 48 -7.35 -9.86 -1.30
N LYS A 49 -6.94 -8.87 -0.51
CA LYS A 49 -7.44 -7.49 -0.61
C LYS A 49 -6.99 -6.81 -1.90
N VAL A 50 -5.73 -6.97 -2.31
CA VAL A 50 -5.22 -6.48 -3.60
C VAL A 50 -6.01 -7.09 -4.76
N LEU A 51 -6.23 -8.41 -4.75
CA LEU A 51 -6.98 -9.09 -5.81
C LEU A 51 -8.43 -8.58 -5.89
N LYS A 52 -9.09 -8.40 -4.74
CA LYS A 52 -10.44 -7.81 -4.70
C LYS A 52 -10.45 -6.39 -5.25
N TYR A 53 -9.44 -5.59 -4.93
CA TYR A 53 -9.30 -4.23 -5.43
C TYR A 53 -9.19 -4.18 -6.96
N VAL A 54 -8.33 -5.02 -7.54
CA VAL A 54 -8.14 -5.12 -8.99
C VAL A 54 -9.40 -5.64 -9.68
N LYS A 55 -10.05 -6.67 -9.12
CA LYS A 55 -11.28 -7.24 -9.68
C LYS A 55 -12.47 -6.29 -9.60
N GLY A 56 -12.60 -5.53 -8.51
CA GLY A 56 -13.67 -4.54 -8.35
C GLY A 56 -13.63 -3.44 -9.41
N LYS A 57 -12.42 -3.03 -9.83
CA LYS A 57 -12.22 -2.03 -10.89
C LYS A 57 -12.49 -2.53 -12.32
N HIS A 58 -12.74 -3.82 -12.53
CA HIS A 58 -13.06 -4.40 -13.84
C HIS A 58 -14.57 -4.64 -14.05
N THR A 59 -15.41 -4.15 -13.14
CA THR A 59 -16.88 -4.37 -13.16
C THR A 59 -17.69 -3.14 -13.57
N GLU A 60 -17.06 -2.12 -14.16
CA GLU A 60 -17.73 -0.96 -14.76
C GLU A 60 -17.52 -0.92 -16.28
#